data_AF-A0A4Y7IFH5-F1
#
_entry.id   AF-A0A4Y7IFH5-F1
#
_cell.length_a   1.000
_cell.length_b   1.000
_cell.length_c   1.000
_cell.angle_alpha   90.00
_cell.angle_beta   90.00
_cell.angle_gamma   90.00
#
_symmetry.space_group_name_H-M   'P 1'
#
loop_
_entity.id
_entity.type
_entity.pdbx_description
1 polymer ?
#
loop_
_entity_poly.entity_id
_entity_poly.type
_entity_poly.pdbx_seq_one_letter_code
_entity_poly.pdbx_strand_id
1 'polypeptide(L)'
;MENPDTRIQNNNDQLQLSDGASEFYSKDVEAEANSYFHKLFSGKLTTIELVHVLFRFKESPEVKNHSIYSCMIGNLFEEYKFLPKYPYKELSVVAVLLGSLIKHHLLSHLLLGVALRGVLDALHNLADTKMYLFGTKALEQYVDRLVEWPNYSRHIMQVPHLRATHPKLVVLVECALARSSSTSHSEASIDDVAPTDHHHGTSQVGNVGVVNNGI
;
A
#
# COMPACT_ATOMS: atom_id res chain seq x y z
N MET A 1 -50.53 0.90 14.48
CA MET A 1 -49.71 2.14 14.34
C MET A 1 -48.35 1.79 14.93
N GLU A 2 -47.37 1.16 14.27
CA GLU A 2 -46.81 1.32 12.91
C GLU A 2 -46.58 2.81 12.58
N ASN A 3 -45.40 3.35 12.23
CA ASN A 3 -44.02 2.89 11.96
C ASN A 3 -43.10 4.17 11.99
N PRO A 4 -41.94 4.33 11.29
CA PRO A 4 -40.54 3.90 11.52
C PRO A 4 -39.48 5.06 11.52
N ASP A 5 -38.19 4.67 11.55
CA ASP A 5 -37.00 5.30 10.91
C ASP A 5 -36.16 6.33 11.68
N THR A 6 -34.95 5.91 12.08
CA THR A 6 -33.76 6.22 11.25
C THR A 6 -32.65 5.18 11.45
N ARG A 7 -32.50 4.35 10.43
CA ARG A 7 -31.39 3.42 10.20
C ARG A 7 -30.26 4.17 9.51
N ILE A 8 -29.12 4.36 10.19
CA ILE A 8 -27.81 4.54 9.54
C ILE A 8 -26.79 3.77 10.37
N GLN A 9 -26.68 2.46 10.12
CA GLN A 9 -25.52 1.68 10.54
C GLN A 9 -24.52 1.76 9.39
N ASN A 10 -23.38 2.36 9.73
CA ASN A 10 -22.23 2.66 8.89
C ASN A 10 -21.55 1.38 8.38
N ASN A 11 -20.87 1.54 7.24
CA ASN A 11 -20.34 0.50 6.38
C ASN A 11 -19.36 -0.47 7.07
N ASN A 12 -19.62 -1.77 6.94
CA ASN A 12 -18.74 -2.84 7.38
C ASN A 12 -17.58 -3.04 6.38
N ASP A 13 -16.43 -2.43 6.67
CA ASP A 13 -15.11 -2.91 6.22
C ASP A 13 -14.74 -4.19 6.97
N GLN A 14 -15.36 -5.31 6.60
CA GLN A 14 -15.05 -6.60 7.22
C GLN A 14 -14.86 -7.68 6.16
N LEU A 15 -13.71 -7.62 5.48
CA LEU A 15 -13.18 -8.78 4.77
C LEU A 15 -12.52 -9.71 5.79
N GLN A 16 -13.31 -10.63 6.33
CA GLN A 16 -12.83 -11.78 7.09
C GLN A 16 -12.00 -12.68 6.15
N LEU A 17 -10.70 -12.75 6.39
CA LEU A 17 -9.85 -13.80 5.86
C LEU A 17 -10.15 -15.09 6.64
N SER A 18 -11.11 -15.89 6.16
CA SER A 18 -11.37 -17.24 6.68
C SER A 18 -11.38 -18.25 5.53
N ASP A 19 -10.57 -19.29 5.73
CA ASP A 19 -10.42 -20.54 4.97
C ASP A 19 -11.75 -21.01 4.31
N GLY A 20 -11.97 -20.67 3.02
CA GLY A 20 -13.21 -21.05 2.31
C GLY A 20 -13.76 -20.07 1.27
N ALA A 21 -12.93 -19.36 0.48
CA ALA A 21 -13.43 -18.40 -0.51
C ALA A 21 -14.41 -18.97 -1.55
N SER A 22 -14.45 -20.29 -1.76
CA SER A 22 -15.36 -20.94 -2.72
C SER A 22 -16.84 -20.95 -2.31
N GLU A 23 -17.18 -20.73 -1.04
CA GLU A 23 -18.61 -20.69 -0.61
C GLU A 23 -19.23 -19.30 -0.69
N PHE A 24 -18.45 -18.25 -0.98
CA PHE A 24 -18.93 -16.86 -0.90
C PHE A 24 -19.35 -16.27 -2.25
N TYR A 25 -18.86 -16.81 -3.37
CA TYR A 25 -19.15 -16.28 -4.71
C TYR A 25 -20.11 -17.17 -5.46
N SER A 26 -20.93 -16.56 -6.33
CA SER A 26 -21.78 -17.31 -7.23
C SER A 26 -20.93 -18.01 -8.31
N LYS A 27 -21.39 -19.17 -8.79
CA LYS A 27 -20.65 -19.98 -9.77
C LYS A 27 -20.30 -19.23 -11.06
N ASP A 28 -21.12 -18.26 -11.45
CA ASP A 28 -20.87 -17.40 -12.60
C ASP A 28 -19.72 -16.41 -12.36
N VAL A 29 -19.60 -15.87 -11.13
CA VAL A 29 -18.46 -15.01 -10.73
C VAL A 29 -17.16 -15.81 -10.74
N GLU A 30 -17.17 -17.01 -10.16
CA GLU A 30 -15.99 -17.89 -10.15
C GLU A 30 -15.57 -18.29 -11.58
N ALA A 31 -16.53 -18.67 -12.42
CA ALA A 31 -16.26 -19.03 -13.81
C ALA A 31 -15.66 -17.85 -14.60
N GLU A 32 -16.15 -16.63 -14.36
CA GLU A 32 -15.65 -15.43 -15.02
C GLU A 32 -14.24 -15.06 -14.52
N ALA A 33 -13.99 -15.10 -13.21
CA ALA A 33 -12.65 -14.91 -12.62
C ALA A 33 -11.63 -15.91 -13.19
N ASN A 34 -12.00 -17.20 -13.24
CA ASN A 34 -11.16 -18.26 -13.80
C ASN A 34 -10.89 -18.03 -15.30
N SER A 35 -11.88 -17.54 -16.05
CA SER A 35 -11.70 -17.19 -17.47
C SER A 35 -10.62 -16.13 -17.67
N TYR A 36 -10.55 -15.12 -16.81
CA TYR A 36 -9.49 -14.09 -16.88
C TYR A 36 -8.11 -14.67 -16.59
N PHE A 37 -7.96 -15.52 -15.56
CA PHE A 37 -6.68 -16.18 -15.29
C PHE A 37 -6.26 -17.11 -16.45
N HIS A 38 -7.18 -17.88 -17.02
CA HIS A 38 -6.87 -18.71 -18.19
C HIS A 38 -6.42 -17.87 -19.40
N LYS A 39 -7.08 -16.75 -19.67
CA LYS A 39 -6.67 -15.82 -20.75
C LYS A 39 -5.30 -15.21 -20.47
N LEU A 40 -5.03 -14.85 -19.22
CA LEU A 40 -3.74 -14.31 -18.78
C LEU A 40 -2.61 -15.33 -19.00
N PHE A 41 -2.76 -16.55 -18.48
CA PHE A 41 -1.72 -17.59 -18.58
C PHE A 41 -1.55 -18.14 -20.00
N SER A 42 -2.60 -18.12 -20.82
CA SER A 42 -2.51 -18.47 -22.25
C SER A 42 -1.94 -17.35 -23.12
N GLY A 43 -1.71 -16.15 -22.57
CA GLY A 43 -1.20 -14.99 -23.31
C GLY A 43 -2.25 -14.32 -24.21
N LYS A 44 -3.53 -14.70 -24.11
CA LYS A 44 -4.65 -14.06 -24.81
C LYS A 44 -5.07 -12.73 -24.18
N LEU A 45 -4.63 -12.48 -22.95
CA LEU A 45 -4.80 -11.25 -22.20
C LEU A 45 -3.45 -10.91 -21.57
N THR A 46 -2.99 -9.68 -21.74
CA THR A 46 -1.76 -9.20 -21.10
C THR A 46 -2.02 -8.78 -19.66
N THR A 47 -0.97 -8.72 -18.85
CA THR A 47 -1.07 -8.24 -17.47
C THR A 47 -1.61 -6.81 -17.38
N ILE A 48 -1.19 -5.92 -18.28
CA ILE A 48 -1.64 -4.52 -18.31
C ILE A 48 -3.14 -4.44 -18.62
N GLU A 49 -3.61 -5.21 -19.60
CA GLU A 49 -5.03 -5.26 -19.93
C GLU A 49 -5.86 -5.80 -18.75
N LEU A 50 -5.38 -6.83 -18.06
CA LEU A 50 -6.07 -7.35 -16.88
C LEU A 50 -6.13 -6.31 -15.75
N VAL A 51 -5.05 -5.57 -15.51
CA VAL A 51 -5.02 -4.47 -14.54
C VAL A 51 -6.07 -3.41 -14.88
N HIS A 52 -6.21 -3.04 -16.15
CA HIS A 52 -7.26 -2.11 -16.59
C HIS A 52 -8.68 -2.68 -16.40
N VAL A 53 -8.87 -3.98 -16.59
CA VAL A 53 -10.16 -4.64 -16.29
C VAL A 53 -10.45 -4.57 -14.78
N LEU A 54 -9.48 -4.95 -13.94
CA LEU A 54 -9.63 -4.95 -12.49
C LEU A 54 -9.87 -3.54 -11.93
N PHE A 55 -9.21 -2.53 -12.47
CA PHE A 55 -9.47 -1.13 -12.11
C PHE A 55 -10.91 -0.72 -12.43
N ARG A 56 -11.40 -1.03 -13.63
CA ARG A 56 -12.79 -0.74 -14.01
C ARG A 56 -13.79 -1.49 -13.15
N PHE A 57 -13.49 -2.75 -12.78
CA PHE A 57 -14.36 -3.56 -11.93
C PHE A 57 -14.41 -3.04 -10.49
N LYS A 58 -13.26 -2.59 -9.95
CA LYS A 58 -13.18 -1.97 -8.63
C LYS A 58 -14.03 -0.70 -8.52
N GLU A 59 -14.03 0.14 -9.56
CA GLU A 59 -14.78 1.40 -9.59
C GLU A 59 -16.21 1.27 -10.15
N SER A 60 -16.64 0.05 -10.48
CA SER A 60 -17.94 -0.19 -11.11
C SER A 60 -19.07 -0.18 -10.07
N PRO A 61 -20.22 0.47 -10.36
CA PRO A 61 -21.41 0.38 -9.51
C PRO A 61 -22.09 -1.00 -9.58
N GLU A 62 -21.83 -1.78 -10.64
CA GLU A 62 -22.35 -3.13 -10.79
C GLU A 62 -21.76 -4.09 -9.75
N VAL A 63 -22.62 -4.64 -8.90
CA VAL A 63 -22.25 -5.61 -7.84
C VAL A 63 -21.49 -6.80 -8.42
N LYS A 64 -21.89 -7.29 -9.61
CA LYS A 64 -21.21 -8.42 -10.26
C LYS A 64 -19.74 -8.12 -10.54
N ASN A 65 -19.43 -6.95 -11.10
CA ASN A 65 -18.06 -6.55 -11.42
C ASN A 65 -17.20 -6.47 -10.15
N HIS A 66 -17.75 -5.86 -9.08
CA HIS A 66 -17.06 -5.77 -7.79
C HIS A 66 -16.81 -7.16 -7.17
N SER A 67 -17.77 -8.08 -7.30
CA SER A 67 -17.61 -9.47 -6.86
C SER A 67 -16.54 -10.22 -7.66
N ILE A 68 -16.47 -10.01 -8.98
CA ILE A 68 -15.42 -10.62 -9.82
C ILE A 68 -14.04 -10.07 -9.43
N TYR A 69 -13.91 -8.76 -9.25
CA TYR A 69 -12.68 -8.16 -8.74
C TYR A 69 -12.28 -8.78 -7.39
N SER A 70 -13.21 -8.85 -6.44
CA SER A 70 -12.93 -9.39 -5.09
C SER A 70 -12.53 -10.86 -5.13
N CYS A 71 -13.22 -11.67 -5.95
CA CYS A 71 -12.90 -13.08 -6.18
C CYS A 71 -11.50 -13.24 -6.79
N MET A 72 -11.18 -12.47 -7.83
CA MET A 72 -9.86 -12.55 -8.47
C MET A 72 -8.71 -12.16 -7.53
N ILE A 73 -8.88 -11.09 -6.75
CA ILE A 73 -7.89 -10.67 -5.76
C ILE A 73 -7.76 -11.74 -4.66
N GLY A 74 -8.88 -12.24 -4.11
CA GLY A 74 -8.87 -13.29 -3.10
C GLY A 74 -8.12 -14.54 -3.56
N ASN A 75 -8.47 -15.07 -4.73
CA ASN A 75 -7.83 -16.26 -5.30
C ASN A 75 -6.33 -16.06 -5.50
N LEU A 76 -5.89 -14.88 -5.94
CA LEU A 76 -4.46 -14.59 -6.11
C LEU A 76 -3.68 -14.69 -4.80
N PHE A 77 -4.24 -14.21 -3.68
CA PHE A 77 -3.58 -14.26 -2.38
C PHE A 77 -3.66 -15.64 -1.72
N GLU A 78 -4.75 -16.37 -1.90
CA GLU A 78 -4.83 -17.77 -1.45
C GLU A 78 -3.80 -18.66 -2.16
N GLU A 79 -3.58 -18.37 -3.44
CA GLU A 79 -2.63 -19.09 -4.30
C GLU A 79 -1.17 -18.74 -3.98
N TYR A 80 -0.91 -17.67 -3.22
CA TYR A 80 0.44 -17.16 -2.94
C TYR A 80 1.37 -18.24 -2.36
N LYS A 81 0.85 -19.09 -1.47
CA LYS A 81 1.58 -20.21 -0.84
C LYS A 81 2.02 -21.30 -1.84
N PHE A 82 1.40 -21.35 -3.01
CA PHE A 82 1.68 -22.31 -4.06
C PHE A 82 2.60 -21.78 -5.16
N LEU A 83 2.86 -20.46 -5.20
CA LEU A 83 3.75 -19.83 -6.19
C LEU A 83 5.15 -20.49 -6.30
N PRO A 84 5.79 -20.99 -5.22
CA PRO A 84 7.05 -21.71 -5.36
C PRO A 84 6.97 -22.96 -6.27
N LYS A 85 5.77 -23.53 -6.43
CA LYS A 85 5.52 -24.70 -7.31
C LYS A 85 5.30 -24.31 -8.77
N TYR A 86 5.04 -23.04 -9.06
CA TYR A 86 4.76 -22.57 -10.42
C TYR A 86 6.00 -22.73 -11.32
N PRO A 87 5.82 -23.02 -12.61
CA PRO A 87 6.92 -22.92 -13.58
C PRO A 87 7.33 -21.45 -13.79
N TYR A 88 8.54 -21.24 -14.31
CA TYR A 88 9.15 -19.91 -14.44
C TYR A 88 8.31 -18.91 -15.24
N LYS A 89 7.65 -19.39 -16.29
CA LYS A 89 6.85 -18.53 -17.20
C LYS A 89 5.64 -17.98 -16.47
N GLU A 90 4.84 -18.86 -15.87
CA GLU A 90 3.63 -18.51 -15.14
C GLU A 90 3.98 -17.67 -13.91
N LEU A 91 5.03 -18.04 -13.18
CA LEU A 91 5.49 -17.27 -12.01
C LEU A 91 5.89 -15.84 -12.39
N SER A 92 6.53 -15.65 -13.55
CA SER A 92 6.87 -14.31 -14.06
C SER A 92 5.64 -13.48 -14.37
N VAL A 93 4.59 -14.09 -14.92
CA VAL A 93 3.31 -13.42 -15.18
C VAL A 93 2.66 -12.98 -13.88
N VAL A 94 2.64 -13.85 -12.86
CA VAL A 94 2.10 -13.51 -11.54
C VAL A 94 2.91 -12.41 -10.86
N ALA A 95 4.25 -12.43 -10.97
CA ALA A 95 5.11 -11.38 -10.42
C ALA A 95 4.77 -10.00 -10.99
N VAL A 96 4.66 -9.90 -12.32
CA VAL A 96 4.29 -8.66 -12.99
C VAL A 96 2.86 -8.25 -12.62
N LEU A 97 1.93 -9.20 -12.51
CA LEU A 97 0.56 -8.91 -12.09
C LEU A 97 0.53 -8.32 -10.68
N LEU A 98 1.11 -9.01 -9.69
CA LEU A 98 1.12 -8.55 -8.31
C LEU A 98 1.79 -7.18 -8.18
N GLY A 99 2.95 -6.99 -8.82
CA GLY A 99 3.64 -5.70 -8.85
C GLY A 99 2.80 -4.59 -9.49
N SER A 100 2.05 -4.90 -10.55
CA SER A 100 1.14 -3.95 -11.20
C SER A 100 -0.09 -3.63 -10.35
N LEU A 101 -0.65 -4.62 -9.63
CA LEU A 101 -1.74 -4.40 -8.68
C LEU A 101 -1.33 -3.45 -7.56
N ILE A 102 -0.10 -3.63 -7.04
CA ILE A 102 0.52 -2.65 -6.16
C ILE A 102 0.57 -1.32 -6.91
N LYS A 103 1.33 -1.20 -8.00
CA LYS A 103 1.52 0.06 -8.75
C LYS A 103 0.23 0.88 -8.95
N HIS A 104 -0.87 0.24 -9.31
CA HIS A 104 -2.12 0.91 -9.67
C HIS A 104 -3.14 1.06 -8.51
N HIS A 105 -2.71 0.91 -7.25
CA HIS A 105 -3.56 1.06 -6.06
C HIS A 105 -4.79 0.13 -6.05
N LEU A 106 -4.62 -1.07 -6.60
CA LEU A 106 -5.67 -2.10 -6.65
C LEU A 106 -5.68 -3.02 -5.43
N LEU A 107 -4.96 -2.67 -4.37
CA LEU A 107 -4.94 -3.43 -3.12
C LEU A 107 -5.30 -2.50 -1.97
N SER A 108 -6.24 -2.94 -1.13
CA SER A 108 -6.60 -2.23 0.11
C SER A 108 -5.48 -2.34 1.16
N HIS A 109 -5.52 -1.52 2.21
CA HIS A 109 -4.43 -1.39 3.19
C HIS A 109 -3.90 -2.73 3.73
N LEU A 110 -4.78 -3.65 4.11
CA LEU A 110 -4.36 -4.97 4.61
C LEU A 110 -3.66 -5.80 3.53
N LEU A 111 -4.28 -5.93 2.35
CA LEU A 111 -3.74 -6.72 1.25
C LEU A 111 -2.45 -6.13 0.67
N LEU A 112 -2.34 -4.80 0.64
CA LEU A 112 -1.13 -4.10 0.26
C LEU A 112 0.03 -4.47 1.20
N GLY A 113 -0.21 -4.47 2.51
CA GLY A 113 0.80 -4.90 3.50
C GLY A 113 1.26 -6.34 3.27
N VAL A 114 0.31 -7.26 3.01
CA VAL A 114 0.61 -8.67 2.69
C VAL A 114 1.42 -8.78 1.39
N ALA A 115 1.06 -8.04 0.34
CA ALA A 115 1.77 -8.07 -0.93
C ALA A 115 3.21 -7.54 -0.82
N LEU A 116 3.39 -6.39 -0.15
CA LEU A 116 4.72 -5.81 0.07
C LEU A 116 5.61 -6.76 0.87
N ARG A 117 5.07 -7.35 1.94
CA ARG A 117 5.77 -8.37 2.74
C ARG A 117 6.13 -9.57 1.89
N GLY A 118 5.19 -10.09 1.12
CA GLY A 118 5.41 -11.23 0.22
C GLY A 118 6.54 -10.99 -0.78
N VAL A 119 6.57 -9.82 -1.43
CA VAL A 119 7.66 -9.46 -2.35
C VAL A 119 9.00 -9.38 -1.61
N LEU A 120 9.02 -8.77 -0.42
CA LEU A 120 10.24 -8.69 0.39
C LEU A 120 10.73 -10.08 0.84
N ASP A 121 9.84 -10.97 1.26
CA ASP A 121 10.18 -12.34 1.63
C ASP A 121 10.76 -13.10 0.42
N ALA A 122 10.18 -12.89 -0.77
CA ALA A 122 10.69 -13.44 -2.02
C ALA A 122 12.11 -12.94 -2.33
N LEU A 123 12.38 -11.64 -2.12
CA LEU A 123 13.72 -11.05 -2.29
C LEU A 123 14.76 -11.58 -1.29
N HIS A 124 14.35 -12.12 -0.14
CA HIS A 124 15.27 -12.74 0.82
C HIS A 124 15.71 -14.17 0.44
N ASN A 125 15.09 -14.78 -0.57
CA ASN A 125 15.54 -16.07 -1.08
C ASN A 125 16.89 -15.96 -1.80
N LEU A 126 17.60 -17.08 -2.00
CA LEU A 126 18.87 -17.09 -2.72
C LEU A 126 18.70 -16.61 -4.17
N ALA A 127 19.72 -15.93 -4.70
CA ALA A 127 19.70 -15.23 -5.98
C ALA A 127 19.37 -16.10 -7.21
N ASP A 128 19.60 -17.40 -7.12
CA ASP A 128 19.37 -18.40 -8.18
C ASP A 128 17.98 -19.06 -8.10
N THR A 129 17.13 -18.64 -7.16
CA THR A 129 15.80 -19.25 -6.95
C THR A 129 14.69 -18.58 -7.78
N LYS A 130 13.67 -19.39 -8.11
CA LYS A 130 12.42 -18.91 -8.73
C LYS A 130 11.75 -17.78 -7.96
N MET A 131 11.74 -17.87 -6.64
CA MET A 131 11.11 -16.85 -5.79
C MET A 131 11.91 -15.55 -5.77
N TYR A 132 13.24 -15.61 -5.84
CA TYR A 132 14.03 -14.40 -6.01
C TYR A 132 13.74 -13.68 -7.34
N LEU A 133 13.62 -14.45 -8.43
CA LEU A 133 13.16 -13.91 -9.72
C LEU A 133 11.76 -13.29 -9.62
N PHE A 134 10.84 -13.93 -8.91
CA PHE A 134 9.51 -13.38 -8.66
C PHE A 134 9.58 -12.04 -7.93
N GLY A 135 10.34 -11.97 -6.84
CA GLY A 135 10.46 -10.76 -6.02
C GLY A 135 11.04 -9.58 -6.78
N THR A 136 12.10 -9.82 -7.55
CA THR A 136 12.75 -8.78 -8.37
C THR A 136 11.84 -8.28 -9.49
N LYS A 137 11.18 -9.19 -10.22
CA LYS A 137 10.20 -8.83 -11.27
C LYS A 137 9.00 -8.06 -10.74
N ALA A 138 8.50 -8.42 -9.56
CA ALA A 138 7.40 -7.71 -8.93
C ALA A 138 7.84 -6.30 -8.50
N LEU A 139 8.99 -6.19 -7.85
CA LEU A 139 9.55 -4.91 -7.38
C LEU A 139 9.75 -3.91 -8.52
N GLU A 140 10.24 -4.37 -9.68
CA GLU A 140 10.41 -3.54 -10.89
C GLU A 140 9.15 -2.75 -11.28
N GLN A 141 7.95 -3.28 -10.98
CA GLN A 141 6.71 -2.67 -11.42
C GLN A 141 6.35 -1.39 -10.65
N TYR A 142 6.75 -1.28 -9.37
CA TYR A 142 6.30 -0.24 -8.45
C TYR A 142 7.44 0.55 -7.79
N VAL A 143 8.64 0.54 -8.38
CA VAL A 143 9.81 1.31 -7.92
C VAL A 143 9.53 2.81 -7.76
N ASP A 144 8.64 3.35 -8.59
CA ASP A 144 8.19 4.75 -8.58
C ASP A 144 7.44 5.11 -7.29
N ARG A 145 6.71 4.13 -6.73
CA ARG A 145 5.90 4.27 -5.52
C ARG A 145 6.64 4.00 -4.22
N LEU A 146 7.89 3.52 -4.26
CA LEU A 146 8.68 3.22 -3.06
C LEU A 146 8.89 4.43 -2.13
N VAL A 147 8.74 5.65 -2.67
CA VAL A 147 8.76 6.90 -1.89
C VAL A 147 7.66 6.95 -0.81
N GLU A 148 6.54 6.24 -1.05
CA GLU A 148 5.41 6.13 -0.13
C GLU A 148 5.72 5.25 1.09
N TRP A 149 6.72 4.37 0.99
CA TRP A 149 7.09 3.43 2.05
C TRP A 149 8.59 3.44 2.36
N PRO A 150 9.13 4.52 2.95
CA PRO A 150 10.57 4.66 3.17
C PRO A 150 11.15 3.54 4.06
N ASN A 151 10.40 3.11 5.07
CA ASN A 151 10.79 1.99 5.92
C ASN A 151 10.94 0.70 5.10
N TYR A 152 9.98 0.39 4.22
CA TYR A 152 10.02 -0.79 3.36
C TYR A 152 11.23 -0.75 2.41
N SER A 153 11.48 0.41 1.80
CA SER A 153 12.65 0.65 0.95
C SER A 153 13.98 0.41 1.67
N ARG A 154 14.10 0.78 2.96
CA ARG A 154 15.29 0.45 3.76
C ARG A 154 15.45 -1.05 4.00
N HIS A 155 14.37 -1.79 4.19
CA HIS A 155 14.44 -3.26 4.32
C HIS A 155 14.86 -3.92 3.00
N ILE A 156 14.40 -3.43 1.84
CA ILE A 156 14.88 -3.92 0.53
C ILE A 156 16.40 -3.72 0.40
N MET A 157 16.92 -2.57 0.85
CA MET A 157 18.35 -2.27 0.82
C MET A 157 19.21 -3.17 1.70
N GLN A 158 18.61 -3.88 2.67
CA GLN A 158 19.29 -4.83 3.53
C GLN A 158 19.45 -6.22 2.89
N VAL A 159 18.82 -6.48 1.74
CA VAL A 159 18.94 -7.75 1.02
C VAL A 159 20.38 -7.90 0.47
N PRO A 160 21.21 -8.83 1.00
CA PRO A 160 22.66 -8.78 0.79
C PRO A 160 23.10 -8.92 -0.67
N HIS A 161 22.43 -9.79 -1.43
CA HIS A 161 22.79 -10.14 -2.80
C HIS A 161 22.08 -9.30 -3.86
N LEU A 162 21.17 -8.39 -3.47
CA LEU A 162 20.42 -7.55 -4.41
C LEU A 162 21.34 -6.58 -5.17
N ARG A 163 22.34 -6.01 -4.49
CA ARG A 163 23.32 -5.10 -5.12
C ARG A 163 24.19 -5.80 -6.17
N ALA A 164 24.55 -7.06 -5.93
CA ALA A 164 25.38 -7.82 -6.87
C ALA A 164 24.59 -8.27 -8.11
N THR A 165 23.30 -8.60 -7.95
CA THR A 165 22.49 -9.21 -9.00
C THR A 165 21.64 -8.20 -9.77
N HIS A 166 21.14 -7.15 -9.12
CA HIS A 166 20.24 -6.15 -9.68
C HIS A 166 20.69 -4.71 -9.31
N PRO A 167 21.89 -4.26 -9.74
CA PRO A 167 22.41 -2.94 -9.40
C PRO A 167 21.50 -1.79 -9.85
N LYS A 168 20.78 -1.95 -10.97
CA LYS A 168 19.80 -0.95 -11.43
C LYS A 168 18.64 -0.77 -10.45
N LEU A 169 18.12 -1.87 -9.89
CA LEU A 169 17.05 -1.80 -8.89
C LEU A 169 17.54 -1.10 -7.62
N VAL A 170 18.77 -1.39 -7.19
CA VAL A 170 19.37 -0.73 -6.01
C VAL A 170 19.41 0.79 -6.20
N VAL A 171 19.87 1.27 -7.35
CA VAL A 171 19.87 2.72 -7.64
C VAL A 171 18.46 3.31 -7.55
N LEU A 172 17.45 2.62 -8.09
CA LEU A 172 16.06 3.10 -8.04
C LEU A 172 15.51 3.17 -6.60
N VAL A 173 15.83 2.18 -5.76
CA VAL A 173 15.45 2.15 -4.34
C VAL A 173 16.17 3.25 -3.55
N GLU A 174 17.47 3.45 -3.78
CA GLU A 174 18.27 4.53 -3.17
C GLU A 174 17.71 5.92 -3.56
N CYS A 175 17.37 6.12 -4.84
CA CYS A 175 16.72 7.35 -5.31
C CYS A 175 15.36 7.58 -4.63
N ALA A 176 14.56 6.53 -4.42
CA ALA A 176 13.28 6.65 -3.72
C ALA A 176 13.49 7.08 -2.26
N LEU A 177 14.47 6.49 -1.56
CA LEU A 177 14.83 6.86 -0.18
C LEU A 177 15.29 8.31 -0.06
N ALA A 178 16.15 8.78 -0.98
CA ALA A 178 16.63 10.15 -0.99
C ALA A 178 15.48 11.16 -1.17
N ARG A 179 14.52 10.86 -2.05
CA ARG A 179 13.31 11.68 -2.24
C ARG A 179 12.47 11.76 -0.96
N SER A 180 12.24 10.63 -0.29
CA SER A 180 11.47 10.60 0.95
C SER A 180 12.09 11.43 2.07
N SER A 181 13.42 11.45 2.20
CA SER A 181 14.12 12.27 3.19
C SER A 181 13.99 13.77 2.94
N SER A 182 13.98 14.20 1.67
CA SER A 182 13.85 15.63 1.32
C SER A 182 12.46 16.20 1.61
N THR A 183 11.41 15.39 1.44
CA THR A 183 10.02 15.81 1.73
C THR A 183 9.79 16.03 3.22
N SER A 184 10.43 15.24 4.10
CA SER A 184 10.31 15.39 5.56
C SER A 184 10.96 16.65 6.14
N HIS A 185 11.76 17.39 5.36
CA HIS A 185 12.44 18.61 5.81
C HIS A 185 11.78 19.91 5.33
N SER A 186 10.75 19.85 4.48
CA SER A 186 10.11 21.06 3.91
C SER A 186 8.89 21.57 4.70
N GLU A 187 8.35 20.81 5.65
CA GLU A 187 7.19 21.23 6.48
C GLU A 187 7.58 21.82 7.85
N ALA A 188 8.87 21.97 8.17
CA ALA A 188 9.35 22.39 9.49
C ALA A 188 9.93 23.83 9.53
N SER A 189 9.48 24.74 8.67
CA SER A 189 10.01 26.13 8.65
C SER A 189 8.97 27.17 8.24
N ILE A 190 7.88 27.30 9.00
CA ILE A 190 7.12 28.54 9.11
C ILE A 190 6.73 28.67 10.58
N ASP A 191 7.47 29.51 11.32
CA ASP A 191 7.02 30.33 12.46
C ASP A 191 8.22 30.70 13.35
N ASP A 192 9.03 31.67 12.89
CA ASP A 192 9.80 32.53 13.81
C ASP A 192 9.95 33.91 13.18
N VAL A 193 9.02 34.82 13.49
CA VAL A 193 9.28 36.28 13.55
C VAL A 193 8.35 36.87 14.63
N ALA A 194 8.89 37.01 15.84
CA ALA A 194 8.32 37.89 16.85
C ALA A 194 8.69 39.35 16.53
N PRO A 195 7.76 40.31 16.54
CA PRO A 195 8.11 41.73 16.62
C PRO A 195 8.05 42.18 18.08
N THR A 196 9.20 42.59 18.61
CA THR A 196 9.33 43.48 19.76
C THR A 196 8.65 44.81 19.47
N ASP A 197 7.75 45.28 20.33
CA ASP A 197 7.45 46.70 20.41
C ASP A 197 7.23 47.15 21.87
N HIS A 198 7.97 48.20 22.23
CA HIS A 198 7.92 48.89 23.52
C HIS A 198 6.94 50.05 23.40
N HIS A 199 5.93 50.14 24.27
CA HIS A 199 5.29 51.43 24.53
C HIS A 199 4.84 51.62 25.98
N HIS A 200 5.22 52.81 26.47
CA HIS A 200 5.09 53.40 27.80
C HIS A 200 3.66 53.94 28.04
N GLY A 201 3.10 53.81 29.25
CA GLY A 201 1.78 54.37 29.58
C GLY A 201 1.41 54.31 31.08
N THR A 202 1.18 55.48 31.63
CA THR A 202 1.15 55.90 33.05
C THR A 202 -0.13 55.55 33.83
N SER A 203 0.02 55.49 35.17
CA SER A 203 -0.91 55.97 36.23
C SER A 203 -1.52 54.89 37.15
N GLN A 204 -1.07 54.87 38.42
CA GLN A 204 -1.96 54.58 39.56
C GLN A 204 -1.63 55.51 40.74
N VAL A 205 -2.68 56.17 41.21
CA VAL A 205 -2.80 56.98 42.43
C VAL A 205 -3.43 56.09 43.50
N GLY A 206 -3.00 56.17 44.76
CA GLY A 206 -3.79 55.62 45.88
C GLY A 206 -2.98 55.28 47.12
N ASN A 207 -3.20 56.05 48.18
CA ASN A 207 -2.40 56.17 49.39
C ASN A 207 -2.70 55.09 50.47
N VAL A 208 -1.99 55.22 51.62
CA VAL A 208 -2.15 54.60 52.96
C VAL A 208 -1.23 53.38 53.19
N GLY A 209 -0.33 53.31 54.16
CA GLY A 209 0.01 54.12 55.33
C GLY A 209 0.53 53.19 56.45
N VAL A 210 1.41 53.73 57.32
CA VAL A 210 1.77 53.22 58.67
C VAL A 210 3.00 52.29 58.81
N VAL A 211 4.14 52.96 59.01
CA VAL A 211 5.17 52.81 60.08
C VAL A 211 4.98 51.68 61.11
N ASN A 212 5.97 50.79 61.33
CA ASN A 212 6.68 50.70 62.62
C ASN A 212 7.96 49.82 62.61
N ASN A 213 8.94 50.29 63.38
CA ASN A 213 10.26 49.73 63.69
C ASN A 213 10.24 48.45 64.54
N GLY A 214 11.34 47.70 64.52
CA GLY A 214 11.71 46.81 65.61
C GLY A 214 13.00 46.02 65.38
N ILE A 215 14.12 46.66 65.76
CA ILE A 215 15.43 46.12 66.23
C ILE A 215 15.97 44.86 65.55
#